data_AF-A0A918KZC5-F1
#
_entry.id   AF-A0A918KZC5-F1
#
_cell.length_a   1.000
_cell.length_b   1.000
_cell.length_c   1.000
_cell.angle_alpha   90.00
_cell.angle_beta   90.00
_cell.angle_gamma   90.00
#
_symmetry.space_group_name_H-M   'P 1'
#
loop_
_entity.id
_entity.type
_entity.pdbx_description
1 polymer ?
#
loop_
_entity_poly.entity_id
_entity_poly.type
_entity_poly.pdbx_seq_one_letter_code
_entity_poly.pdbx_strand_id
1 'polypeptide(L)'
;MPHGARLPGMPRPDLSDLDHLREIERLARAVRDAAETEDSLTYGSDPEEATQVQRAVNALARALRHHHFPGDGCLPDEEDRPTVRLVGVVVLRPSVMPAGTEETYEEACARLGLEPRAEGWALWNTWGDGGAPVTLAVSAVDTTDGLLANWARGRAVYPVTPVPSQIAAVRQGWTGPMTFSPLGVAKLGLMGLP
;
A
#
# COMPACT_ATOMS: atom_id res chain seq x y z
N MET A 1 60.97 1.43 22.47
CA MET A 1 59.71 0.84 21.99
C MET A 1 58.57 1.37 22.84
N PRO A 2 57.83 2.42 22.45
CA PRO A 2 56.69 2.89 23.24
C PRO A 2 55.44 2.08 22.87
N HIS A 3 54.69 1.67 23.89
CA HIS A 3 53.39 1.03 23.80
C HIS A 3 52.41 1.90 23.00
N GLY A 4 51.79 1.30 21.98
CA GLY A 4 50.66 1.89 21.27
C GLY A 4 49.47 2.05 22.23
N ALA A 5 49.08 3.29 22.48
CA ALA A 5 47.87 3.61 23.20
C ALA A 5 46.67 3.02 22.46
N ARG A 6 45.94 2.10 23.11
CA ARG A 6 44.58 1.76 22.68
C ARG A 6 43.74 3.03 22.80
N LEU A 7 43.21 3.49 21.68
CA LEU A 7 42.17 4.51 21.68
C LEU A 7 41.02 3.99 22.56
N PRO A 8 40.54 4.76 23.56
CA PRO A 8 39.39 4.38 24.35
C PRO A 8 38.22 4.15 23.39
N GLY A 9 37.59 2.98 23.50
CA GLY A 9 36.39 2.66 22.72
C GLY A 9 35.37 3.75 22.96
N MET A 10 35.00 4.48 21.90
CA MET A 10 33.96 5.50 22.00
C MET A 10 32.71 4.81 22.56
N PRO A 11 32.17 5.25 23.71
CA PRO A 11 30.88 4.77 24.17
C PRO A 11 29.90 5.05 23.03
N ARG A 12 29.12 4.03 22.64
CA ARG A 12 28.00 4.26 21.72
C ARG A 12 27.18 5.39 22.34
N PRO A 13 26.86 6.45 21.58
CA PRO A 13 26.00 7.50 22.10
C PRO A 13 24.73 6.83 22.63
N ASP A 14 24.26 7.25 23.81
CA ASP A 14 22.92 6.88 24.27
C ASP A 14 21.94 7.49 23.26
N LEU A 15 21.61 6.69 22.25
CA LEU A 15 20.64 7.03 21.24
C LEU A 15 19.28 7.12 21.94
N SER A 16 18.51 8.15 21.63
CA SER A 16 17.10 8.12 21.96
C SER A 16 16.45 6.87 21.35
N ASP A 17 15.34 6.39 21.90
CA ASP A 17 14.62 5.25 21.31
C ASP A 17 14.33 5.46 19.82
N LEU A 18 14.01 6.71 19.43
CA LEU A 18 13.79 7.07 18.03
C LEU A 18 15.06 6.93 17.18
N ASP A 19 16.21 7.39 17.68
CA ASP A 19 17.48 7.27 16.94
C ASP A 19 17.96 5.81 16.89
N HIS A 20 17.67 5.02 17.91
CA HIS A 20 17.90 3.58 17.89
C HIS A 20 17.06 2.89 16.81
N LEU A 21 15.76 3.21 16.73
CA LEU A 21 14.87 2.68 15.70
C LEU A 21 15.30 3.10 14.29
N ARG A 22 15.75 4.35 14.12
CA ARG A 22 16.32 4.84 12.84
C ARG A 22 17.58 4.07 12.45
N GLU A 23 18.45 3.75 13.40
CA GLU A 23 19.66 2.98 13.12
C GLU A 23 19.33 1.52 12.77
N ILE A 24 18.34 0.91 13.42
CA ILE A 24 17.81 -0.41 13.02
C ILE A 24 17.28 -0.36 11.59
N GLU A 25 16.47 0.64 11.24
CA GLU A 25 15.94 0.80 9.90
C GLU A 25 17.07 0.96 8.86
N ARG A 26 18.08 1.78 9.17
CA ARG A 26 19.25 1.97 8.31
C ARG A 26 20.00 0.65 8.07
N LEU A 27 20.23 -0.14 9.11
CA LEU A 27 20.89 -1.44 9.01
C LEU A 27 20.04 -2.45 8.23
N ALA A 28 18.73 -2.47 8.46
CA ALA A 28 17.81 -3.33 7.73
C ALA A 28 17.81 -3.01 6.22
N ARG A 29 17.82 -1.71 5.85
CA ARG A 29 17.97 -1.28 4.46
C ARG A 29 19.30 -1.71 3.85
N ALA A 30 20.40 -1.63 4.60
CA ALA A 30 21.70 -2.10 4.13
C ALA A 30 21.72 -3.62 3.86
N VAL A 31 21.08 -4.43 4.71
CA VAL A 31 20.93 -5.89 4.49
C VAL A 31 20.15 -6.18 3.22
N ARG A 32 19.03 -5.48 3.01
CA ARG A 32 18.24 -5.58 1.77
C ARG A 32 19.09 -5.21 0.56
N ASP A 33 19.78 -4.08 0.59
CA ASP A 33 20.55 -3.58 -0.56
C ASP A 33 21.68 -4.55 -0.94
N ALA A 34 22.37 -5.12 0.05
CA ALA A 34 23.37 -6.16 -0.19
C ALA A 34 22.74 -7.40 -0.83
N ALA A 35 21.60 -7.88 -0.32
CA ALA A 35 20.91 -9.02 -0.90
C ALA A 35 20.36 -8.78 -2.31
N GLU A 36 19.97 -7.54 -2.63
CA GLU A 36 19.53 -7.13 -3.98
C GLU A 36 20.71 -7.20 -4.98
N THR A 37 21.91 -6.78 -4.57
CA THR A 37 23.10 -6.85 -5.43
C THR A 37 23.55 -8.28 -5.76
N GLU A 38 23.17 -9.26 -4.94
CA GLU A 38 23.48 -10.67 -5.13
C GLU A 38 22.35 -11.44 -5.85
N ASP A 39 21.37 -10.73 -6.44
CA ASP A 39 20.17 -11.28 -7.10
C ASP A 39 19.43 -12.34 -6.24
N SER A 40 19.55 -12.20 -4.92
CA SER A 40 19.14 -13.21 -3.94
C SER A 40 17.78 -12.91 -3.32
N LEU A 41 17.15 -11.80 -3.74
CA LEU A 41 15.85 -11.33 -3.25
C LEU A 41 14.70 -11.80 -4.13
N THR A 42 13.65 -12.29 -3.49
CA THR A 42 12.32 -12.36 -4.10
C THR A 42 11.32 -11.56 -3.30
N TYR A 43 10.42 -10.88 -4.00
CA TYR A 43 9.31 -10.13 -3.43
C TYR A 43 7.99 -10.90 -3.46
N GLY A 44 7.96 -12.06 -4.14
CA GLY A 44 6.85 -12.99 -4.16
C GLY A 44 6.95 -14.07 -3.08
N SER A 45 6.36 -15.24 -3.34
CA SER A 45 6.57 -16.44 -2.53
C SER A 45 8.05 -16.83 -2.52
N ASP A 46 8.54 -17.28 -1.38
CA ASP A 46 9.91 -17.78 -1.29
C ASP A 46 10.06 -19.08 -2.11
N PRO A 47 11.16 -19.26 -2.87
CA PRO A 47 11.46 -20.52 -3.55
C PRO A 47 11.51 -21.69 -2.58
N GLU A 48 11.17 -22.90 -3.04
CA GLU A 48 11.16 -24.09 -2.20
C GLU A 48 12.55 -24.36 -1.60
N GLU A 49 13.60 -24.11 -2.38
CA GLU A 49 15.00 -24.26 -2.06
C GLU A 49 15.59 -23.13 -1.20
N ALA A 50 14.83 -22.06 -0.93
CA ALA A 50 15.34 -20.91 -0.17
C ALA A 50 15.73 -21.31 1.26
N THR A 51 16.95 -20.95 1.67
CA THR A 51 17.43 -21.18 3.04
C THR A 51 16.64 -20.35 4.06
N GLN A 52 16.71 -20.72 5.35
CA GLN A 52 16.04 -19.96 6.40
C GLN A 52 16.50 -18.48 6.46
N VAL A 53 17.79 -18.23 6.26
CA VAL A 53 18.33 -16.86 6.22
C VAL A 53 17.78 -16.11 5.01
N GLN A 54 17.74 -16.73 3.83
CA GLN A 54 17.20 -16.11 2.63
C GLN A 54 15.72 -15.78 2.77
N ARG A 55 14.91 -16.67 3.35
CA ARG A 55 13.49 -16.41 3.66
C ARG A 55 13.33 -15.23 4.63
N ALA A 56 14.18 -15.14 5.66
CA ALA A 56 14.15 -14.02 6.60
C ALA A 56 14.54 -12.69 5.93
N VAL A 57 15.56 -12.70 5.07
CA VAL A 57 15.97 -11.51 4.29
C VAL A 57 14.90 -11.10 3.29
N ASN A 58 14.26 -12.05 2.60
CA ASN A 58 13.11 -11.76 1.72
C ASN A 58 11.95 -11.18 2.52
N ALA A 59 11.63 -11.73 3.69
CA ALA A 59 10.60 -11.18 4.58
C ALA A 59 10.93 -9.75 5.01
N LEU A 60 12.18 -9.48 5.41
CA LEU A 60 12.66 -8.14 5.75
C LEU A 60 12.54 -7.18 4.56
N ALA A 61 12.97 -7.60 3.37
CA ALA A 61 12.89 -6.81 2.14
C ALA A 61 11.44 -6.47 1.77
N ARG A 62 10.51 -7.43 1.89
CA ARG A 62 9.07 -7.23 1.69
C ARG A 62 8.51 -6.25 2.73
N ALA A 63 8.90 -6.37 4.00
CA ALA A 63 8.48 -5.46 5.07
C ALA A 63 8.98 -4.03 4.85
N LEU A 64 10.25 -3.85 4.48
CA LEU A 64 10.84 -2.52 4.20
C LEU A 64 10.24 -1.82 2.97
N ARG A 65 9.63 -2.58 2.05
CA ARG A 65 8.87 -2.04 0.92
C ARG A 65 7.43 -1.70 1.27
N HIS A 66 6.94 -2.15 2.42
CA HIS A 66 5.60 -1.82 2.87
C HIS A 66 5.52 -0.33 3.20
N HIS A 67 4.51 0.33 2.67
CA HIS A 67 4.13 1.65 3.13
C HIS A 67 2.91 1.48 4.02
N HIS A 68 3.04 1.80 5.30
CA HIS A 68 1.92 1.74 6.23
C HIS A 68 0.92 2.86 5.95
N PHE A 69 -0.37 2.55 6.05
CA PHE A 69 -1.45 3.51 5.83
C PHE A 69 -2.66 3.18 6.72
N PRO A 70 -3.52 4.17 7.04
CA PRO A 70 -4.74 3.90 7.81
C PRO A 70 -5.61 2.87 7.09
N GLY A 71 -5.98 1.76 7.73
CA GLY A 71 -6.72 0.69 7.07
C GLY A 71 -5.86 -0.35 6.34
N ASP A 72 -4.55 -0.40 6.62
CA ASP A 72 -3.67 -1.48 6.15
C ASP A 72 -3.77 -2.76 7.01
N GLY A 73 -4.52 -2.74 8.12
CA GLY A 73 -4.73 -3.88 9.00
C GLY A 73 -3.64 -4.07 10.05
N CYS A 74 -2.69 -3.14 10.18
CA CYS A 74 -1.57 -3.27 11.12
C CYS A 74 -1.90 -2.79 12.54
N LEU A 75 -3.00 -2.05 12.72
CA LEU A 75 -3.45 -1.62 14.05
C LEU A 75 -4.30 -2.71 14.72
N PRO A 76 -4.23 -2.86 16.07
CA PRO A 76 -4.98 -3.89 16.79
C PRO A 76 -6.51 -3.85 16.56
N ASP A 77 -7.07 -2.66 16.33
CA ASP A 77 -8.49 -2.47 16.04
C ASP A 77 -8.87 -2.80 14.57
N GLU A 78 -7.88 -3.07 13.73
CA GLU A 78 -8.06 -3.44 12.32
C GLU A 78 -7.71 -4.89 12.01
N GLU A 79 -7.01 -5.58 12.91
CA GLU A 79 -6.48 -6.95 12.69
C GLU A 79 -7.57 -7.95 12.30
N ASP A 80 -8.75 -7.87 12.94
CA ASP A 80 -9.88 -8.77 12.67
C ASP A 80 -10.78 -8.30 11.51
N ARG A 81 -10.56 -7.10 10.95
CA ARG A 81 -11.40 -6.58 9.86
C ARG A 81 -11.00 -7.25 8.55
N PRO A 82 -11.94 -7.87 7.81
CA PRO A 82 -11.61 -8.56 6.57
C PRO A 82 -11.13 -7.57 5.50
N THR A 83 -10.14 -7.96 4.71
CA THR A 83 -9.66 -7.14 3.58
C THR A 83 -10.66 -7.11 2.42
N VAL A 84 -10.77 -5.98 1.73
CA VAL A 84 -11.58 -5.86 0.50
C VAL A 84 -10.72 -6.12 -0.72
N ARG A 85 -11.06 -7.15 -1.48
CA ARG A 85 -10.40 -7.44 -2.75
C ARG A 85 -10.85 -6.45 -3.82
N LEU A 86 -9.99 -5.50 -4.14
CA LEU A 86 -10.27 -4.47 -5.12
C LEU A 86 -9.91 -4.93 -6.53
N VAL A 87 -10.71 -4.54 -7.51
CA VAL A 87 -10.39 -4.57 -8.94
C VAL A 87 -9.48 -3.38 -9.27
N GLY A 88 -9.82 -2.23 -8.72
CA GLY A 88 -9.11 -0.99 -8.91
C GLY A 88 -9.75 0.14 -8.12
N VAL A 89 -9.13 1.31 -8.17
CA VAL A 89 -9.61 2.50 -7.48
C VAL A 89 -9.62 3.73 -8.37
N VAL A 90 -10.52 4.66 -8.07
CA VAL A 90 -10.52 6.01 -8.62
C VAL A 90 -10.41 6.97 -7.45
N VAL A 91 -9.61 8.02 -7.58
CA VAL A 91 -9.57 9.10 -6.59
C VAL A 91 -10.08 10.37 -7.24
N LEU A 92 -11.11 10.96 -6.64
CA LEU A 92 -11.74 12.20 -7.09
C LEU A 92 -11.37 13.32 -6.11
N ARG A 93 -10.69 14.37 -6.59
CA ARG A 93 -10.35 15.55 -5.78
C ARG A 93 -10.71 16.83 -6.52
N PRO A 94 -11.07 17.90 -5.79
CA PRO A 94 -11.29 19.22 -6.38
C PRO A 94 -10.13 19.71 -7.25
N SER A 95 -8.89 19.44 -6.83
CA SER A 95 -7.67 19.92 -7.49
C SER A 95 -7.05 18.93 -8.49
N VAL A 96 -7.48 17.66 -8.47
CA VAL A 96 -6.89 16.60 -9.29
C VAL A 96 -7.97 15.59 -9.66
N MET A 97 -8.44 15.68 -10.90
CA MET A 97 -9.34 14.69 -11.49
C MET A 97 -8.54 13.61 -12.24
N PRO A 98 -9.07 12.38 -12.39
CA PRO A 98 -8.43 11.34 -13.18
C PRO A 98 -8.14 11.81 -14.61
N ALA A 99 -7.02 11.35 -15.18
CA ALA A 99 -6.64 11.70 -16.54
C ALA A 99 -7.70 11.23 -17.56
N GLY A 100 -8.00 12.09 -18.55
CA GLY A 100 -9.03 11.80 -19.56
C GLY A 100 -10.46 12.08 -19.11
N THR A 101 -10.65 12.63 -17.90
CA THR A 101 -11.95 13.06 -17.40
C THR A 101 -12.19 14.53 -17.73
N GLU A 102 -13.25 14.81 -18.49
CA GLU A 102 -13.68 16.18 -18.83
C GLU A 102 -14.60 16.80 -17.77
N GLU A 103 -15.27 15.97 -16.95
CA GLU A 103 -16.12 16.45 -15.85
C GLU A 103 -15.30 17.06 -14.72
N THR A 104 -15.85 18.12 -14.13
CA THR A 104 -15.35 18.71 -12.88
C THR A 104 -15.60 17.78 -11.69
N TYR A 105 -14.93 18.05 -10.58
CA TYR A 105 -15.12 17.29 -9.34
C TYR A 105 -16.58 17.36 -8.86
N GLU A 106 -17.20 18.54 -8.91
CA GLU A 106 -18.56 18.78 -8.48
C GLU A 106 -19.58 18.04 -9.36
N GLU A 107 -19.37 18.01 -10.67
CA GLU A 107 -20.20 17.26 -11.62
C GLU A 107 -20.09 15.75 -11.38
N ALA A 108 -18.87 15.25 -11.17
CA ALA A 108 -18.63 13.84 -10.84
C ALA A 108 -19.34 13.46 -9.52
N CYS A 109 -19.23 14.30 -8.49
CA CYS A 109 -19.93 14.13 -7.23
C CYS A 109 -21.45 14.10 -7.42
N ALA A 110 -22.02 15.08 -8.13
CA ALA A 110 -23.46 15.14 -8.39
C ALA A 110 -23.97 13.90 -9.15
N ARG A 111 -23.23 13.45 -10.17
CA ARG A 111 -23.55 12.22 -10.94
C ARG A 111 -23.53 10.97 -10.06
N LEU A 112 -22.64 10.93 -9.07
CA LEU A 112 -22.50 9.82 -8.12
C LEU A 112 -23.46 9.93 -6.93
N GLY A 113 -24.19 11.04 -6.79
CA GLY A 113 -25.04 11.30 -5.62
C GLY A 113 -24.23 11.56 -4.34
N LEU A 114 -23.05 12.15 -4.48
CA LEU A 114 -22.14 12.46 -3.39
C LEU A 114 -22.15 13.95 -3.11
N GLU A 115 -22.12 14.30 -1.83
CA GLU A 115 -21.82 15.67 -1.41
C GLU A 115 -20.32 15.96 -1.62
N PRO A 116 -19.95 17.06 -2.32
CA PRO A 116 -18.55 17.45 -2.51
C PRO A 116 -17.84 17.69 -1.17
N ARG A 117 -16.57 17.28 -1.10
CA ARG A 117 -15.72 17.42 0.09
C ARG A 117 -14.34 17.92 -0.28
N ALA A 118 -13.71 18.68 0.62
CA ALA A 118 -12.37 19.21 0.40
C ALA A 118 -11.33 18.10 0.26
N GLU A 119 -11.47 17.01 1.02
CA GLU A 119 -10.54 15.87 0.95
C GLU A 119 -10.75 15.01 -0.30
N GLY A 120 -11.91 15.14 -0.96
CA GLY A 120 -12.30 14.30 -2.09
C GLY A 120 -13.01 13.01 -1.68
N TRP A 121 -13.14 12.11 -2.67
CA TRP A 121 -13.73 10.78 -2.52
C TRP A 121 -12.83 9.73 -3.16
N ALA A 122 -12.75 8.55 -2.55
CA ALA A 122 -12.18 7.37 -3.18
C ALA A 122 -13.30 6.44 -3.65
N LEU A 123 -13.21 5.94 -4.88
CA LEU A 123 -14.12 4.96 -5.43
C LEU A 123 -13.40 3.62 -5.48
N TRP A 124 -13.88 2.66 -4.71
CA TRP A 124 -13.34 1.32 -4.62
C TRP A 124 -14.17 0.37 -5.48
N ASN A 125 -13.63 -0.02 -6.63
CA ASN A 125 -14.26 -1.00 -7.51
C ASN A 125 -13.95 -2.41 -6.99
N THR A 126 -15.00 -3.16 -6.68
CA THR A 126 -14.93 -4.48 -6.04
C THR A 126 -16.05 -5.39 -6.56
N TRP A 127 -16.17 -6.57 -5.98
CA TRP A 127 -17.29 -7.48 -6.20
C TRP A 127 -18.21 -7.45 -4.97
N GLY A 128 -19.50 -7.27 -5.20
CA GLY A 128 -20.54 -7.47 -4.20
C GLY A 128 -20.97 -8.94 -4.09
N ASP A 129 -22.07 -9.15 -3.40
CA ASP A 129 -22.65 -10.49 -3.20
C ASP A 129 -22.94 -11.18 -4.54
N GLY A 130 -22.62 -12.47 -4.61
CA GLY A 130 -22.76 -13.25 -5.85
C GLY A 130 -21.76 -12.88 -6.95
N GLY A 131 -20.74 -12.05 -6.65
CA GLY A 131 -19.70 -11.67 -7.61
C GLY A 131 -20.11 -10.55 -8.56
N ALA A 132 -21.23 -9.85 -8.31
CA ALA A 132 -21.64 -8.72 -9.13
C ALA A 132 -20.65 -7.54 -8.99
N PRO A 133 -20.32 -6.81 -10.07
CA PRO A 133 -19.44 -5.66 -10.00
C PRO A 133 -20.11 -4.51 -9.21
N VAL A 134 -19.39 -3.95 -8.23
CA VAL A 134 -19.88 -2.87 -7.36
C VAL A 134 -18.80 -1.82 -7.17
N THR A 135 -19.19 -0.55 -7.06
CA THR A 135 -18.32 0.56 -6.65
C THR A 135 -18.76 1.05 -5.28
N LEU A 136 -17.83 1.13 -4.32
CA LEU A 136 -18.03 1.80 -3.04
C LEU A 136 -17.45 3.22 -3.13
N ALA A 137 -18.24 4.25 -2.88
CA ALA A 137 -17.74 5.60 -2.68
C ALA A 137 -17.41 5.78 -1.20
N VAL A 138 -16.12 5.94 -0.87
CA VAL A 138 -15.63 5.98 0.50
C VAL A 138 -14.85 7.25 0.81
N SER A 139 -14.97 7.72 2.06
CA SER A 139 -14.27 8.89 2.56
C SER A 139 -12.78 8.65 2.85
N ALA A 140 -12.34 7.39 2.77
CA ALA A 140 -10.99 6.91 3.09
C ALA A 140 -9.98 7.23 1.96
N VAL A 141 -9.78 8.51 1.69
CA VAL A 141 -8.88 8.99 0.63
C VAL A 141 -7.42 8.68 0.97
N ASP A 142 -6.97 8.95 2.20
CA ASP A 142 -5.60 8.67 2.64
C ASP A 142 -5.27 7.16 2.61
N THR A 143 -6.23 6.31 2.99
CA THR A 143 -6.14 4.85 2.84
C THR A 143 -5.89 4.47 1.37
N THR A 144 -6.58 5.15 0.45
CA THR A 144 -6.46 4.88 -0.99
C THR A 144 -5.14 5.36 -1.55
N ASP A 145 -4.61 6.49 -1.08
CA ASP A 145 -3.27 6.95 -1.47
C ASP A 145 -2.19 5.98 -0.99
N GLY A 146 -2.28 5.51 0.27
CA GLY A 146 -1.35 4.53 0.81
C GLY A 146 -1.39 3.20 0.07
N LEU A 147 -2.60 2.76 -0.32
CA LEU A 147 -2.82 1.62 -1.19
C LEU A 147 -2.13 1.79 -2.55
N LEU A 148 -2.38 2.91 -3.23
CA LEU A 148 -1.77 3.26 -4.52
C LEU A 148 -0.23 3.31 -4.41
N ALA A 149 0.28 3.85 -3.31
CA ALA A 149 1.71 3.91 -3.02
C ALA A 149 2.33 2.50 -2.89
N ASN A 150 1.63 1.53 -2.30
CA ASN A 150 2.08 0.13 -2.26
C ASN A 150 1.99 -0.52 -3.65
N TRP A 151 0.91 -0.29 -4.40
CA TRP A 151 0.73 -0.87 -5.75
C TRP A 151 1.81 -0.37 -6.72
N ALA A 152 2.15 0.92 -6.68
CA ALA A 152 3.26 1.49 -7.45
C ALA A 152 4.62 0.86 -7.12
N ARG A 153 4.77 0.29 -5.92
CA ARG A 153 5.95 -0.49 -5.47
C ARG A 153 5.84 -1.99 -5.76
N GLY A 154 4.83 -2.41 -6.52
CA GLY A 154 4.57 -3.80 -6.88
C GLY A 154 4.04 -4.66 -5.73
N ARG A 155 3.53 -4.04 -4.64
CA ARG A 155 2.98 -4.78 -3.50
C ARG A 155 1.48 -5.00 -3.63
N ALA A 156 1.07 -6.26 -3.66
CA ALA A 156 -0.34 -6.65 -3.67
C ALA A 156 -0.95 -6.58 -2.26
N VAL A 157 -1.17 -5.36 -1.76
CA VAL A 157 -1.90 -5.10 -0.51
C VAL A 157 -3.33 -4.64 -0.81
N TYR A 158 -4.21 -4.81 0.17
CA TYR A 158 -5.62 -4.45 0.10
C TYR A 158 -6.05 -3.83 1.42
N PRO A 159 -6.93 -2.80 1.39
CA PRO A 159 -7.39 -2.20 2.63
C PRO A 159 -8.36 -3.13 3.36
N VAL A 160 -8.46 -2.98 4.67
CA VAL A 160 -9.53 -3.58 5.45
C VAL A 160 -10.90 -2.99 5.06
N THR A 161 -11.97 -3.75 5.31
CA THR A 161 -13.35 -3.36 4.99
C THR A 161 -13.69 -2.03 5.63
N PRO A 162 -14.11 -1.02 4.85
CA PRO A 162 -14.36 0.31 5.39
C PRO A 162 -15.53 0.23 6.37
N VAL A 163 -15.47 1.01 7.44
CA VAL A 163 -16.59 1.06 8.39
C VAL A 163 -17.79 1.74 7.74
N PRO A 164 -19.04 1.48 8.19
CA PRO A 164 -20.23 2.06 7.56
C PRO A 164 -20.21 3.58 7.43
N SER A 165 -19.65 4.30 8.42
CA SER A 165 -19.51 5.76 8.40
C SER A 165 -18.53 6.28 7.33
N GLN A 166 -17.68 5.41 6.79
CA GLN A 166 -16.79 5.76 5.68
C GLN A 166 -17.46 5.57 4.31
N ILE A 167 -18.57 4.84 4.22
CA ILE A 167 -19.24 4.55 2.95
C ILE A 167 -20.35 5.58 2.72
N ALA A 168 -20.20 6.42 1.71
CA ALA A 168 -21.20 7.41 1.34
C ALA A 168 -22.22 6.86 0.35
N ALA A 169 -21.79 5.98 -0.57
CA ALA A 169 -22.68 5.36 -1.53
C ALA A 169 -22.15 3.99 -1.99
N VAL A 170 -23.08 3.13 -2.41
CA VAL A 170 -22.82 1.86 -3.07
C VAL A 170 -23.50 1.88 -4.42
N ARG A 171 -22.74 1.63 -5.49
CA ARG A 171 -23.20 1.70 -6.88
C ARG A 171 -23.03 0.36 -7.57
N GLN A 172 -24.01 -0.02 -8.37
CA GLN A 172 -23.88 -1.19 -9.25
C GLN A 172 -22.96 -0.86 -10.43
N GLY A 173 -22.11 -1.81 -10.81
CA GLY A 173 -21.08 -1.65 -11.82
C GLY A 173 -19.77 -1.08 -11.28
N TRP A 174 -18.73 -1.12 -12.10
CA TRP A 174 -17.45 -0.47 -11.82
C TRP A 174 -17.37 0.91 -12.46
N THR A 175 -16.74 1.85 -11.76
CA THR A 175 -16.53 3.22 -12.23
C THR A 175 -15.11 3.37 -12.80
N GLY A 176 -14.97 3.96 -13.99
CA GLY A 176 -13.67 4.22 -14.63
C GLY A 176 -13.54 5.66 -15.15
N PRO A 177 -12.35 6.07 -15.62
CA PRO A 177 -11.08 5.31 -15.65
C PRO A 177 -10.51 5.08 -14.23
N MET A 178 -9.88 3.92 -14.00
CA MET A 178 -9.39 3.50 -12.68
C MET A 178 -7.94 3.02 -12.72
N THR A 179 -7.24 3.12 -11.59
CA THR A 179 -5.98 2.41 -11.38
C THR A 179 -6.28 0.98 -10.93
N PHE A 180 -5.84 -0.01 -11.71
CA PHE A 180 -6.08 -1.41 -11.39
C PHE A 180 -5.21 -1.88 -10.22
N SER A 181 -5.78 -2.76 -9.39
CA SER A 181 -5.02 -3.51 -8.40
C SER A 181 -4.24 -4.64 -9.08
N PRO A 182 -3.18 -5.18 -8.44
CA PRO A 182 -2.50 -6.37 -8.94
C PRO A 182 -3.45 -7.57 -9.16
N LEU A 183 -4.44 -7.77 -8.28
CA LEU A 183 -5.47 -8.80 -8.46
C LEU A 183 -6.40 -8.48 -9.63
N GLY A 184 -6.77 -7.21 -9.82
CA GLY A 184 -7.60 -6.76 -10.93
C GLY A 184 -6.93 -7.04 -12.27
N VAL A 185 -5.64 -6.70 -12.39
CA VAL A 185 -4.82 -7.02 -13.57
C VAL A 185 -4.80 -8.52 -13.84
N ALA A 186 -4.54 -9.34 -12.81
CA ALA A 186 -4.49 -10.79 -12.94
C ALA A 186 -5.84 -11.41 -13.33
N LYS A 187 -6.94 -10.99 -12.69
CA LYS A 187 -8.28 -11.52 -12.96
C LYS A 187 -8.85 -11.09 -14.30
N LEU A 188 -8.55 -9.87 -14.75
CA LEU A 188 -9.05 -9.33 -16.01
C LEU A 188 -8.15 -9.69 -17.21
N GLY A 189 -7.06 -10.43 -17.00
CA GLY A 189 -6.15 -10.81 -18.07
C GLY A 189 -5.42 -9.63 -18.69
N LEU A 190 -5.24 -8.54 -17.94
CA LEU A 190 -4.57 -7.31 -18.42
C LEU A 190 -3.03 -7.40 -18.35
N MET A 191 -2.48 -8.58 -18.06
CA MET A 191 -1.04 -8.87 -18.16
C MET A 191 -0.66 -8.87 -19.65
N GLY A 192 -0.39 -7.71 -20.23
CA GLY A 192 0.01 -7.61 -21.63
C GLY A 192 -0.17 -6.26 -22.33
N LEU A 193 -0.58 -5.18 -21.64
CA LEU A 193 -0.55 -3.85 -22.24
C LEU A 193 0.73 -3.10 -21.82
N PRO A 194 1.49 -2.56 -22.79
CA PRO A 194 2.78 -1.89 -22.56
C PRO A 194 2.66 -0.62 -21.73
#